data_AF-A0A928SXD1-F1
#
_entry.id   AF-A0A928SXD1-F1
#
_cell.length_a   1.000
_cell.length_b   1.000
_cell.length_c   1.000
_cell.angle_alpha   90.00
_cell.angle_beta   90.00
_cell.angle_gamma   90.00
#
_symmetry.space_group_name_H-M   'P 1'
#
loop_
_entity.id
_entity.type
_entity.pdbx_description
1 polymer ?
#
loop_
_entity_poly.entity_id
_entity_poly.type
_entity_poly.pdbx_seq_one_letter_code
_entity_poly.pdbx_strand_id
1 'polypeptide(L)'
;MQRNPDAGSHLAYVRFLAEKQALPGPGDCSVCHHPPLYYAAAALVSLAFGSGRALQLLSLVALGGFGLLAARCFARLFARPAQQALATALVVLWPLGVIASARVNNDVAFYLVAAACFYFLLRWWQTPETRWLGLAAGAAALGLFVKANALVLVLLVLAVVLLRTARRGGSGRSQWLLAGALVMVAALHGFFRAGAGGALSHRVLGTAYKTAPGELDPRGAGYYTRFEPRSFVRVPYAEAAIPRGLEPTFWNHWLKSSLHGTRTRVFAFLAAPEPPAARRVAQTLNALLLALLAFGIAGAWLSRRFAGPYRELLAVSAGVWVAAAVAFHALVPTGHHADFRFVFPVLIPASALYVDITYGLRRRGLWLWHAGYLLVELFVAFSLAYVLALRVS
;
A
#
# COMPACT_ATOMS: atom_id res chain seq x y z
N MET A 1 6.76 7.95 19.98
CA MET A 1 7.60 6.76 19.68
C MET A 1 6.85 5.43 19.82
N GLN A 2 5.91 5.28 20.75
CA GLN A 2 5.15 4.04 21.03
C GLN A 2 4.33 3.41 19.86
N ARG A 3 4.22 4.04 18.67
CA ARG A 3 3.36 3.57 17.55
C ARG A 3 4.10 3.22 16.25
N ASN A 4 5.44 3.23 16.29
CA ASN A 4 6.29 2.85 15.18
C ASN A 4 7.35 1.85 15.69
N PRO A 5 7.00 0.54 15.80
CA PRO A 5 7.87 -0.46 16.40
C PRO A 5 9.21 -0.60 15.66
N ASP A 6 9.22 -0.32 14.36
CA ASP A 6 10.41 -0.41 13.51
C ASP A 6 11.20 0.91 13.48
N ALA A 7 10.73 1.98 14.15
CA ALA A 7 11.35 3.31 14.10
C ALA A 7 12.81 3.30 14.50
N GLY A 8 13.14 2.57 15.58
CA GLY A 8 14.51 2.50 16.11
C GLY A 8 15.48 1.98 15.05
N SER A 9 15.07 0.92 14.35
CA SER A 9 15.82 0.32 13.25
C SER A 9 16.01 1.30 12.09
N HIS A 10 14.96 2.00 11.67
CA HIS A 10 15.06 2.99 10.60
C HIS A 10 15.94 4.19 10.99
N LEU A 11 15.82 4.67 12.23
CA LEU A 11 16.66 5.75 12.75
C LEU A 11 18.12 5.33 12.88
N ALA A 12 18.40 4.08 13.23
CA ALA A 12 19.77 3.55 13.27
C ALA A 12 20.43 3.58 11.88
N TYR A 13 19.71 3.21 10.82
CA TYR A 13 20.20 3.33 9.44
C TYR A 13 20.46 4.81 9.10
N VAL A 14 19.50 5.70 9.37
CA VAL A 14 19.67 7.14 9.09
C VAL A 14 20.90 7.72 9.81
N ARG A 15 21.10 7.38 11.09
CA ARG A 15 22.27 7.81 11.88
C ARG A 15 23.57 7.27 11.30
N PHE A 16 23.61 5.99 10.93
CA PHE A 16 24.80 5.38 10.32
C PHE A 16 25.24 6.16 9.07
N LEU A 17 24.31 6.48 8.17
CA LEU A 17 24.62 7.25 6.97
C LEU A 17 25.08 8.67 7.29
N ALA A 18 24.43 9.34 8.25
CA ALA A 18 24.77 10.70 8.65
C ALA A 18 26.16 10.79 9.30
N GLU A 19 26.53 9.80 10.11
CA GLU A 19 27.78 9.77 10.87
C GLU A 19 28.96 9.22 10.05
N LYS A 20 28.75 8.12 9.31
CA LYS A 20 29.82 7.39 8.62
C LYS A 20 29.97 7.72 7.15
N GLN A 21 28.98 8.42 6.56
CA GLN A 21 28.94 8.78 5.13
C GLN A 21 29.18 7.59 4.18
N ALA A 22 28.83 6.39 4.62
CA ALA A 22 29.03 5.13 3.91
C ALA A 22 27.79 4.25 4.06
N LEU A 23 27.51 3.42 3.05
CA LEU A 23 26.39 2.47 3.14
C LEU A 23 26.70 1.40 4.20
N PRO A 24 25.75 1.09 5.10
CA PRO A 24 25.92 0.00 6.04
C PRO A 24 25.93 -1.35 5.32
N GLY A 25 26.64 -2.30 5.89
CA GLY A 25 26.52 -3.70 5.53
C GLY A 25 25.11 -4.22 5.84
N PRO A 26 24.59 -5.24 5.12
CA PRO A 26 23.25 -5.79 5.36
C PRO A 26 23.03 -6.36 6.77
N GLY A 27 24.11 -6.66 7.51
CA GLY A 27 24.10 -7.17 8.88
C GLY A 27 24.22 -6.11 9.98
N ASP A 28 24.54 -4.86 9.64
CA ASP A 28 24.86 -3.81 10.62
C ASP A 28 23.64 -3.33 11.40
N CYS A 29 22.44 -3.53 10.84
CA CYS A 29 21.17 -3.30 11.53
C CYS A 29 20.03 -4.12 10.91
N SER A 30 18.93 -4.28 11.64
CA SER A 30 17.78 -5.10 11.23
C SER A 30 17.15 -4.69 9.89
N VAL A 31 17.23 -3.41 9.53
CA VAL A 31 16.67 -2.84 8.29
C VAL A 31 17.74 -2.42 7.28
N CYS A 32 19.03 -2.64 7.56
CA CYS A 32 20.15 -2.21 6.71
C CYS A 32 20.20 -2.95 5.36
N HIS A 33 19.48 -4.07 5.25
CA HIS A 33 19.23 -4.77 4.01
C HIS A 33 18.28 -4.01 3.04
N HIS A 34 17.59 -2.95 3.48
CA HIS A 34 16.72 -2.16 2.62
C HIS A 34 17.50 -1.27 1.63
N PRO A 35 16.92 -0.98 0.45
CA PRO A 35 17.51 -0.03 -0.49
C PRO A 35 17.76 1.36 0.13
N PRO A 36 18.84 2.06 -0.26
CA PRO A 36 19.35 3.18 0.53
C PRO A 36 18.68 4.52 0.27
N LEU A 37 17.91 4.71 -0.81
CA LEU A 37 17.51 6.04 -1.28
C LEU A 37 16.72 6.84 -0.23
N TYR A 38 15.74 6.20 0.42
CA TYR A 38 14.99 6.83 1.50
C TYR A 38 15.89 7.24 2.67
N TYR A 39 16.81 6.35 3.07
CA TYR A 39 17.69 6.58 4.21
C TYR A 39 18.72 7.66 3.92
N ALA A 40 19.24 7.73 2.69
CA ALA A 40 20.13 8.80 2.25
C ALA A 40 19.41 10.16 2.30
N ALA A 41 18.20 10.25 1.75
CA ALA A 41 17.40 11.48 1.84
C ALA A 41 17.08 11.85 3.30
N ALA A 42 16.71 10.88 4.13
CA ALA A 42 16.47 11.08 5.55
C ALA A 42 17.73 11.50 6.31
N ALA A 43 18.91 10.99 5.97
CA ALA A 43 20.18 11.39 6.57
C ALA A 43 20.51 12.85 6.23
N LEU A 44 20.32 13.27 4.98
CA LEU A 44 20.48 14.67 4.58
C LEU A 44 19.52 15.60 5.35
N VAL A 45 18.24 15.21 5.48
CA VAL A 45 17.28 15.96 6.31
C VAL A 45 17.71 16.00 7.77
N SER A 46 18.23 14.88 8.29
CA SER A 46 18.71 14.80 9.67
C SER A 46 19.94 15.67 9.92
N LEU A 47 20.85 15.78 8.96
CA LEU A 47 22.03 16.64 9.03
C LEU A 47 21.64 18.13 8.94
N ALA A 48 20.68 18.48 8.08
CA ALA A 48 20.28 19.87 7.86
C ALA A 48 19.34 20.41 8.95
N PHE A 49 18.46 19.58 9.51
CA PHE A 49 17.35 20.02 10.36
C PHE A 49 17.23 19.25 11.69
N GLY A 50 18.16 18.34 11.97
CA GLY A 50 18.13 17.48 13.15
C GLY A 50 17.24 16.24 12.98
N SER A 51 17.31 15.33 13.96
CA SER A 51 16.54 14.07 13.93
C SER A 51 15.15 14.19 14.58
N GLY A 52 14.33 13.13 14.49
CA GLY A 52 13.01 13.09 15.13
C GLY A 52 11.94 13.84 14.34
N ARG A 53 11.58 15.07 14.76
CA ARG A 53 10.46 15.83 14.17
C ARG A 53 10.69 16.14 12.68
N ALA A 54 11.91 16.46 12.26
CA ALA A 54 12.22 16.71 10.85
C ALA A 54 12.00 15.45 9.98
N LEU A 55 12.32 14.26 10.50
CA LEU A 55 12.07 13.00 9.80
C LEU A 55 10.58 12.65 9.77
N GLN A 56 9.83 12.99 10.81
CA GLN A 56 8.36 12.88 10.77
C GLN A 56 7.74 13.85 9.77
N LEU A 57 8.29 15.07 9.65
CA LEU A 57 7.87 16.02 8.63
C LEU A 57 8.19 15.49 7.22
N LEU A 58 9.35 14.86 7.01
CA LEU A 58 9.66 14.17 5.76
C LEU A 58 8.61 13.09 5.43
N SER A 59 8.20 12.29 6.41
CA SER A 59 7.12 11.31 6.24
C SER A 59 5.77 11.95 5.89
N LEU A 60 5.43 13.05 6.56
CA LEU A 60 4.22 13.82 6.28
C LEU A 60 4.25 14.42 4.87
N VAL A 61 5.38 14.98 4.44
CA VAL A 61 5.56 15.52 3.08
C VAL A 61 5.43 14.42 2.04
N ALA A 62 6.05 13.26 2.26
CA ALA A 62 5.94 12.13 1.33
C ALA A 62 4.50 11.63 1.21
N LEU A 63 3.79 11.49 2.33
CA LEU A 63 2.38 11.08 2.33
C LEU A 63 1.46 12.17 1.76
N GLY A 64 1.75 13.45 2.02
CA GLY A 64 1.04 14.59 1.42
C GLY A 64 1.20 14.60 -0.11
N GLY A 65 2.41 14.33 -0.61
CA GLY A 65 2.68 14.14 -2.03
C GLY A 65 1.92 12.96 -2.63
N PHE A 66 1.83 11.82 -1.91
CA PHE A 66 0.98 10.69 -2.28
C PHE A 66 -0.49 11.11 -2.42
N GLY A 67 -1.04 11.82 -1.42
CA GLY A 67 -2.41 12.31 -1.43
C GLY A 67 -2.67 13.31 -2.57
N LEU A 68 -1.73 14.21 -2.83
CA LEU A 68 -1.81 15.17 -3.94
C LEU A 68 -1.84 14.44 -5.29
N LEU A 69 -0.96 13.47 -5.51
CA LEU A 69 -0.94 12.69 -6.75
C LEU A 69 -2.20 11.83 -6.91
N ALA A 70 -2.73 11.26 -5.82
CA ALA A 70 -4.03 10.58 -5.83
C ALA A 70 -5.15 11.53 -6.27
N ALA A 71 -5.25 12.72 -5.68
CA ALA A 71 -6.22 13.75 -6.08
C ALA A 71 -6.07 14.14 -7.56
N ARG A 72 -4.83 14.28 -8.05
CA ARG A 72 -4.55 14.56 -9.47
C ARG A 72 -4.93 13.40 -10.39
N CYS A 73 -4.84 12.15 -9.94
CA CYS A 73 -5.39 11.01 -10.67
C CYS A 73 -6.92 11.11 -10.75
N PHE A 74 -7.59 11.40 -9.63
CA PHE A 74 -9.05 11.50 -9.59
C PHE A 74 -9.58 12.66 -10.44
N ALA A 75 -8.90 13.80 -10.45
CA ALA A 75 -9.23 14.93 -11.32
C ALA A 75 -9.15 14.56 -12.82
N ARG A 76 -8.34 13.56 -13.19
CA ARG A 76 -8.24 13.04 -14.56
C ARG A 76 -9.22 11.92 -14.87
N LEU A 77 -9.64 11.17 -13.85
CA LEU A 77 -10.58 10.06 -13.99
C LEU A 77 -12.03 10.53 -14.01
N PHE A 78 -12.34 11.60 -13.27
CA PHE A 78 -13.71 12.05 -13.04
C PHE A 78 -13.92 13.49 -13.46
N ALA A 79 -15.01 13.74 -14.19
CA ALA A 79 -15.41 15.09 -14.58
C ALA A 79 -16.09 15.87 -13.44
N ARG A 80 -16.74 15.19 -12.50
CA ARG A 80 -17.53 15.85 -11.44
C ARG A 80 -16.68 16.10 -10.19
N PRO A 81 -16.68 17.32 -9.62
CA PRO A 81 -15.96 17.64 -8.38
C PRO A 81 -16.34 16.72 -7.22
N ALA A 82 -17.63 16.35 -7.09
CA ALA A 82 -18.08 15.45 -6.03
C ALA A 82 -17.46 14.04 -6.12
N GLN A 83 -17.23 13.51 -7.33
CA GLN A 83 -16.53 12.23 -7.52
C GLN A 83 -15.06 12.35 -7.11
N GLN A 84 -14.42 13.45 -7.50
CA GLN A 84 -13.03 13.73 -7.16
C GLN A 84 -12.84 13.86 -5.65
N ALA A 85 -13.72 14.63 -4.99
CA ALA A 85 -13.71 14.83 -3.54
C ALA A 85 -13.92 13.52 -2.78
N LEU A 86 -14.90 12.71 -3.21
CA LEU A 86 -15.20 11.42 -2.57
C LEU A 86 -14.03 10.44 -2.66
N ALA A 87 -13.43 10.29 -3.85
CA ALA A 87 -12.28 9.41 -4.05
C ALA A 87 -11.04 9.93 -3.30
N THR A 88 -10.82 11.24 -3.27
CA THR A 88 -9.71 11.87 -2.54
C THR A 88 -9.87 11.65 -1.04
N ALA A 89 -11.09 11.84 -0.50
CA ALA A 89 -11.39 11.63 0.92
C ALA A 89 -11.12 10.18 1.33
N LEU A 90 -11.55 9.19 0.52
CA LEU A 90 -11.26 7.77 0.79
C LEU A 90 -9.77 7.48 0.92
N VAL A 91 -8.92 8.08 0.08
CA VAL A 91 -7.47 7.83 0.13
C VAL A 91 -6.80 8.60 1.27
N VAL A 92 -7.05 9.90 1.38
CA VAL A 92 -6.35 10.79 2.32
C VAL A 92 -6.79 10.53 3.76
N LEU A 93 -8.07 10.22 3.96
CA LEU A 93 -8.64 9.95 5.28
C LEU A 93 -8.76 8.45 5.55
N TRP A 94 -8.03 7.62 4.81
CA TRP A 94 -7.90 6.20 5.15
C TRP A 94 -7.10 6.06 6.45
N PRO A 95 -7.59 5.32 7.48
CA PRO A 95 -7.03 5.45 8.82
C PRO A 95 -5.55 5.00 8.93
N LEU A 96 -5.13 3.96 8.20
CA LEU A 96 -3.71 3.57 8.13
C LEU A 96 -2.82 4.68 7.53
N GLY A 97 -3.31 5.48 6.59
CA GLY A 97 -2.55 6.61 6.04
C GLY A 97 -2.21 7.63 7.12
N VAL A 98 -3.19 7.97 7.95
CA VAL A 98 -2.98 8.89 9.08
C VAL A 98 -1.96 8.33 10.08
N ILE A 99 -2.04 7.04 10.38
CA ILE A 99 -1.04 6.36 11.24
C ILE A 99 0.34 6.41 10.60
N ALA A 100 0.45 6.14 9.30
CA ALA A 100 1.70 6.13 8.54
C ALA A 100 2.34 7.52 8.46
N SER A 101 1.56 8.60 8.48
CA SER A 101 2.07 9.98 8.41
C SER A 101 3.07 10.32 9.52
N ALA A 102 2.95 9.68 10.69
CA ALA A 102 3.82 9.90 11.84
C ALA A 102 4.98 8.89 11.94
N ARG A 103 5.02 7.89 11.05
CA ARG A 103 6.04 6.82 11.06
C ARG A 103 7.24 7.23 10.20
N VAL A 104 8.43 7.10 10.78
CA VAL A 104 9.71 7.21 10.06
C VAL A 104 10.04 5.82 9.53
N ASN A 105 9.78 5.59 8.25
CA ASN A 105 10.09 4.36 7.51
C ASN A 105 10.11 4.63 6.00
N ASN A 106 10.63 3.67 5.22
CA ASN A 106 10.69 3.81 3.76
C ASN A 106 9.33 3.56 3.05
N ASP A 107 8.26 3.21 3.77
CA ASP A 107 6.95 2.95 3.17
C ASP A 107 6.33 4.22 2.59
N VAL A 108 6.38 5.34 3.32
CA VAL A 108 5.79 6.61 2.87
C VAL A 108 6.43 7.15 1.59
N ALA A 109 7.75 6.99 1.44
CA ALA A 109 8.45 7.33 0.20
C ALA A 109 8.06 6.38 -0.93
N PHE A 110 7.88 5.09 -0.64
CA PHE A 110 7.36 4.13 -1.60
C PHE A 110 5.94 4.49 -2.05
N TYR A 111 5.07 4.95 -1.16
CA TYR A 111 3.71 5.38 -1.51
C TYR A 111 3.73 6.52 -2.51
N LEU A 112 4.54 7.54 -2.25
CA LEU A 112 4.73 8.67 -3.16
C LEU A 112 5.17 8.22 -4.55
N VAL A 113 6.21 7.38 -4.63
CA VAL A 113 6.74 6.87 -5.90
C VAL A 113 5.74 5.98 -6.63
N ALA A 114 5.01 5.14 -5.91
CA ALA A 114 3.95 4.30 -6.46
C ALA A 114 2.79 5.14 -7.04
N ALA A 115 2.37 6.20 -6.35
CA ALA A 115 1.37 7.13 -6.88
C ALA A 115 1.87 7.89 -8.11
N ALA A 116 3.13 8.29 -8.15
CA ALA A 116 3.74 8.89 -9.34
C ALA A 116 3.74 7.93 -10.52
N CYS A 117 4.16 6.67 -10.30
CA CYS A 117 4.12 5.62 -11.31
C CYS A 117 2.69 5.42 -11.85
N PHE A 118 1.70 5.27 -10.98
CA PHE A 118 0.30 5.13 -11.39
C PHE A 118 -0.24 6.37 -12.12
N TYR A 119 0.09 7.58 -11.66
CA TYR A 119 -0.29 8.82 -12.33
C TYR A 119 0.25 8.89 -13.76
N PHE A 120 1.53 8.54 -13.96
CA PHE A 120 2.11 8.53 -15.30
C PHE A 120 1.56 7.40 -16.17
N LEU A 121 1.24 6.23 -15.61
CA LEU A 121 0.53 5.17 -16.32
C LEU A 121 -0.88 5.61 -16.74
N LEU A 122 -1.60 6.33 -15.88
CA LEU A 122 -2.90 6.89 -16.23
C LEU A 122 -2.77 7.92 -17.36
N ARG A 123 -1.76 8.80 -17.30
CA ARG A 123 -1.46 9.75 -18.39
C ARG A 123 -1.15 9.02 -19.69
N TRP A 124 -0.32 7.98 -19.65
CA TRP A 124 -0.02 7.16 -20.82
C TRP A 124 -1.27 6.45 -21.35
N TRP A 125 -2.14 5.97 -20.46
CA TRP A 125 -3.39 5.33 -20.84
C TRP A 125 -4.34 6.27 -21.57
N GLN A 126 -4.39 7.53 -21.14
CA GLN A 126 -5.19 8.59 -21.78
C GLN A 126 -4.54 9.05 -23.09
N THR A 127 -3.23 9.31 -23.06
CA THR A 127 -2.43 9.84 -24.17
C THR A 127 -1.15 8.99 -24.31
N PRO A 128 -1.08 8.06 -25.29
CA PRO A 128 -0.04 7.01 -25.39
C PRO A 128 1.34 7.52 -25.86
N GLU A 129 1.78 8.66 -25.34
CA GLU A 129 3.08 9.22 -25.64
C GLU A 129 4.16 8.49 -24.84
N THR A 130 5.26 8.12 -25.51
CA THR A 130 6.39 7.39 -24.92
C THR A 130 6.95 8.07 -23.66
N ARG A 131 6.90 9.41 -23.58
CA ARG A 131 7.37 10.17 -22.40
C ARG A 131 6.66 9.77 -21.11
N TRP A 132 5.34 9.51 -21.14
CA TRP A 132 4.59 9.14 -19.94
C TRP A 132 4.91 7.71 -19.50
N LEU A 133 5.08 6.80 -20.45
CA LEU A 133 5.53 5.44 -20.15
C LEU A 133 6.96 5.44 -19.60
N GLY A 134 7.86 6.27 -20.17
CA GLY A 134 9.22 6.46 -19.68
C GLY A 134 9.25 7.02 -18.26
N LEU A 135 8.40 8.00 -17.93
CA LEU A 135 8.26 8.53 -16.57
C LEU A 135 7.67 7.51 -15.59
N ALA A 136 6.69 6.71 -16.01
CA ALA A 136 6.16 5.62 -15.20
C ALA A 136 7.23 4.55 -14.92
N ALA A 137 8.01 4.21 -15.94
CA ALA A 137 9.15 3.29 -15.83
C ALA A 137 10.24 3.85 -14.90
N GLY A 138 10.61 5.12 -15.07
CA GLY A 138 11.56 5.81 -14.20
C GLY A 138 11.09 5.82 -12.74
N ALA A 139 9.80 6.05 -12.49
CA ALA A 139 9.23 5.96 -11.15
C ALA A 139 9.29 4.52 -10.58
N ALA A 140 8.96 3.50 -11.38
CA ALA A 140 9.09 2.10 -10.94
C ALA A 140 10.55 1.74 -10.59
N ALA A 141 11.51 2.15 -11.43
CA ALA A 141 12.94 1.97 -11.17
C ALA A 141 13.40 2.70 -9.90
N LEU A 142 12.99 3.96 -9.72
CA LEU A 142 13.26 4.73 -8.51
C LEU A 142 12.70 4.02 -7.26
N GLY A 143 11.52 3.42 -7.39
CA GLY A 143 10.90 2.64 -6.32
C GLY A 143 11.77 1.48 -5.84
N LEU A 144 12.49 0.79 -6.74
CA LEU A 144 13.41 -0.29 -6.38
C LEU A 144 14.58 0.20 -5.51
N PHE A 145 14.97 1.47 -5.64
CA PHE A 145 15.97 2.10 -4.76
C PHE A 145 15.39 2.58 -3.42
N VAL A 146 14.06 2.62 -3.26
CA VAL A 146 13.37 2.94 -2.00
C VAL A 146 13.05 1.67 -1.21
N LYS A 147 12.49 0.65 -1.88
CA LYS A 147 12.01 -0.57 -1.23
C LYS A 147 11.94 -1.74 -2.21
N ALA A 148 12.30 -2.94 -1.74
CA ALA A 148 12.33 -4.15 -2.57
C ALA A 148 10.94 -4.56 -3.11
N ASN A 149 9.87 -4.30 -2.36
CA ASN A 149 8.50 -4.58 -2.81
C ASN A 149 8.06 -3.69 -3.98
N ALA A 150 8.84 -2.68 -4.39
CA ALA A 150 8.58 -1.89 -5.58
C ALA A 150 8.67 -2.68 -6.89
N LEU A 151 9.11 -3.94 -6.84
CA LEU A 151 8.96 -4.87 -7.96
C LEU A 151 7.49 -4.96 -8.45
N VAL A 152 6.51 -4.77 -7.56
CA VAL A 152 5.09 -4.68 -7.95
C VAL A 152 4.80 -3.54 -8.93
N LEU A 153 5.57 -2.44 -8.91
CA LEU A 153 5.42 -1.34 -9.86
C LEU A 153 5.90 -1.75 -11.26
N VAL A 154 6.94 -2.58 -11.35
CA VAL A 154 7.40 -3.16 -12.62
C VAL A 154 6.31 -4.07 -13.19
N LEU A 155 5.77 -4.96 -12.36
CA LEU A 155 4.65 -5.83 -12.76
C LEU A 155 3.42 -5.03 -13.19
N LEU A 156 3.13 -3.92 -12.49
CA LEU A 156 2.03 -3.03 -12.84
C LEU A 156 2.22 -2.38 -14.21
N VAL A 157 3.40 -1.82 -14.49
CA VAL A 157 3.71 -1.24 -15.81
C VAL A 157 3.56 -2.30 -16.90
N LEU A 158 4.13 -3.50 -16.70
CA LEU A 158 4.04 -4.60 -17.67
C LEU A 158 2.58 -5.02 -17.91
N ALA A 159 1.80 -5.22 -16.85
CA ALA A 159 0.40 -5.63 -16.94
C ALA A 159 -0.46 -4.58 -17.69
N VAL A 160 -0.23 -3.29 -17.43
CA VAL A 160 -0.96 -2.20 -18.10
C VAL A 160 -0.55 -2.06 -19.57
N VAL A 161 0.73 -2.25 -19.90
CA VAL A 161 1.21 -2.29 -21.29
C VAL A 161 0.58 -3.47 -22.04
N LEU A 162 0.62 -4.67 -21.46
CA LEU A 162 0.01 -5.86 -22.03
C LEU A 162 -1.49 -5.68 -22.27
N LEU A 163 -2.22 -5.20 -21.26
CA LEU A 163 -3.65 -4.92 -21.36
C LEU A 163 -3.94 -3.94 -22.51
N ARG A 164 -3.20 -2.83 -22.59
CA ARG A 164 -3.43 -1.83 -23.63
C ARG A 164 -3.19 -2.41 -25.02
N THR A 165 -2.08 -3.11 -25.22
CA THR A 165 -1.73 -3.72 -26.50
C THR A 165 -2.79 -4.73 -26.93
N ALA A 166 -3.26 -5.58 -26.02
CA ALA A 166 -4.30 -6.56 -26.30
C ALA A 166 -5.66 -5.92 -26.63
N ARG A 167 -6.00 -4.78 -26.00
CA ARG A 167 -7.32 -4.13 -26.15
C ARG A 167 -7.43 -3.13 -27.28
N ARG A 168 -6.35 -2.38 -27.55
CA ARG A 168 -6.39 -1.22 -28.45
C ARG A 168 -5.54 -1.40 -29.70
N GLY A 169 -4.78 -2.50 -29.80
CA GLY A 169 -3.81 -2.70 -30.86
C GLY A 169 -2.66 -1.68 -30.80
N GLY A 170 -1.59 -1.96 -31.54
CA GLY A 170 -0.47 -1.02 -31.69
C GLY A 170 0.42 -0.91 -30.46
N SER A 171 1.44 -1.77 -30.41
CA SER A 171 2.61 -1.53 -29.57
C SER A 171 3.75 -1.02 -30.44
N GLY A 172 4.17 0.23 -30.26
CA GLY A 172 5.40 0.72 -30.86
C GLY A 172 6.60 -0.03 -30.30
N ARG A 173 7.63 -0.29 -31.11
CA ARG A 173 8.90 -0.93 -30.69
C ARG A 173 9.48 -0.30 -29.41
N SER A 174 9.32 1.01 -29.24
CA SER A 174 9.74 1.77 -28.06
C SER A 174 9.05 1.33 -26.75
N GLN A 175 7.79 0.89 -26.79
CA GLN A 175 7.06 0.46 -25.60
C GLN A 175 7.61 -0.87 -25.06
N TRP A 176 7.92 -1.80 -25.97
CA TRP A 176 8.56 -3.07 -25.61
C TRP A 176 10.03 -2.90 -25.21
N LEU A 177 10.75 -1.95 -25.82
CA LEU A 177 12.10 -1.60 -25.37
C LEU A 177 12.10 -1.02 -23.96
N LEU A 178 11.13 -0.17 -23.61
CA LEU A 178 10.98 0.36 -22.25
C LEU A 178 10.57 -0.72 -21.25
N ALA A 179 9.64 -1.61 -21.63
CA ALA A 179 9.29 -2.78 -20.83
C ALA A 179 10.51 -3.70 -20.60
N GLY A 180 11.29 -3.96 -21.66
CA GLY A 180 12.52 -4.74 -21.59
C GLY A 180 13.59 -4.06 -20.73
N ALA A 181 13.77 -2.74 -20.86
CA ALA A 181 14.69 -1.97 -20.02
C ALA A 181 14.28 -2.01 -18.55
N LEU A 182 12.98 -1.96 -18.25
CA LEU A 182 12.47 -2.12 -16.89
C LEU A 182 12.75 -3.51 -16.31
N VAL A 183 12.51 -4.55 -17.09
CA VAL A 183 12.85 -5.92 -16.70
C VAL A 183 14.36 -6.05 -16.47
N MET A 184 15.18 -5.43 -17.33
CA MET A 184 16.62 -5.40 -17.16
C MET A 184 17.04 -4.63 -15.91
N VAL A 185 16.43 -3.47 -15.60
CA VAL A 185 16.72 -2.74 -14.36
C VAL A 185 16.29 -3.55 -13.13
N ALA A 186 15.15 -4.24 -13.17
CA ALA A 186 14.73 -5.13 -12.11
C ALA A 186 15.70 -6.32 -11.94
N ALA A 187 16.15 -6.90 -13.06
CA ALA A 187 17.12 -7.98 -13.08
C ALA A 187 18.49 -7.52 -12.58
N LEU A 188 18.97 -6.34 -12.99
CA LEU A 188 20.20 -5.71 -12.52
C LEU A 188 20.10 -5.35 -11.05
N HIS A 189 18.98 -4.82 -10.59
CA HIS A 189 18.74 -4.59 -9.17
C HIS A 189 18.83 -5.89 -8.37
N GLY A 190 18.24 -6.98 -8.88
CA GLY A 190 18.42 -8.32 -8.32
C GLY A 190 19.87 -8.81 -8.37
N PHE A 191 20.57 -8.57 -9.48
CA PHE A 191 21.94 -9.01 -9.73
C PHE A 191 22.99 -8.26 -8.88
N PHE A 192 22.94 -6.93 -8.80
CA PHE A 192 23.81 -6.14 -7.93
C PHE A 192 23.60 -6.50 -6.46
N ARG A 193 22.37 -6.88 -6.09
CA ARG A 193 22.12 -7.49 -4.79
C ARG A 193 22.74 -8.89 -4.68
N ALA A 194 22.74 -9.68 -5.75
CA ALA A 194 23.39 -11.00 -5.85
C ALA A 194 24.94 -10.99 -5.90
N GLY A 195 25.60 -9.85 -6.13
CA GLY A 195 27.06 -9.71 -6.05
C GLY A 195 27.65 -9.66 -4.63
N ALA A 196 26.87 -9.29 -3.62
CA ALA A 196 27.31 -9.07 -2.23
C ALA A 196 27.36 -10.30 -1.25
N GLY A 197 27.54 -11.54 -1.71
CA GLY A 197 27.52 -12.79 -0.89
C GLY A 197 26.16 -13.22 -0.27
N GLY A 198 25.71 -14.48 -0.45
CA GLY A 198 24.41 -15.06 0.03
C GLY A 198 23.44 -15.63 -1.03
N ALA A 199 22.40 -16.38 -0.65
CA ALA A 199 21.39 -16.90 -1.61
C ALA A 199 20.50 -15.78 -2.21
N LEU A 200 20.08 -15.86 -3.48
CA LEU A 200 19.27 -14.84 -4.19
C LEU A 200 18.02 -14.43 -3.38
N SER A 201 17.35 -15.40 -2.77
CA SER A 201 16.17 -15.24 -1.92
C SER A 201 16.44 -14.39 -0.66
N HIS A 202 17.57 -14.61 0.02
CA HIS A 202 18.00 -13.82 1.18
C HIS A 202 18.24 -12.34 0.84
N ARG A 203 18.54 -12.03 -0.42
CA ARG A 203 18.95 -10.68 -0.84
C ARG A 203 17.82 -9.88 -1.48
N VAL A 204 16.86 -10.56 -2.11
CA VAL A 204 15.61 -9.96 -2.57
C VAL A 204 14.67 -9.70 -1.39
N LEU A 205 14.58 -10.66 -0.47
CA LEU A 205 13.67 -10.60 0.68
C LEU A 205 14.34 -10.02 1.94
N GLY A 206 15.68 -9.97 2.00
CA GLY A 206 16.40 -9.43 3.14
C GLY A 206 16.26 -10.27 4.40
N THR A 207 16.16 -9.64 5.57
CA THR A 207 15.92 -10.34 6.84
C THR A 207 14.57 -11.05 6.89
N ALA A 208 13.63 -10.75 5.98
CA ALA A 208 12.41 -11.55 5.80
C ALA A 208 12.72 -13.02 5.44
N TYR A 209 13.89 -13.30 4.85
CA TYR A 209 14.38 -14.65 4.61
C TYR A 209 15.19 -15.23 5.79
N LYS A 210 15.66 -14.38 6.72
CA LYS A 210 16.24 -14.82 7.99
C LYS A 210 15.20 -15.20 9.03
N THR A 211 13.91 -15.11 8.69
CA THR A 211 12.83 -15.71 9.47
C THR A 211 13.23 -17.14 9.78
N ALA A 212 13.43 -17.46 11.05
CA ALA A 212 13.90 -18.78 11.44
C ALA A 212 12.90 -19.83 10.89
N PRO A 213 13.33 -21.06 10.53
CA PRO A 213 12.39 -22.09 10.08
C PRO A 213 11.21 -22.34 11.03
N GLY A 214 11.37 -22.04 12.33
CA GLY A 214 10.29 -22.06 13.33
C GLY A 214 9.35 -20.85 13.34
N GLU A 215 9.73 -19.74 12.72
CA GLU A 215 8.92 -18.51 12.54
C GLU A 215 8.15 -18.50 11.21
N LEU A 216 8.57 -19.32 10.24
CA LEU A 216 7.78 -19.60 9.05
C LEU A 216 6.57 -20.44 9.47
N ASP A 217 5.37 -19.96 9.16
CA ASP A 217 4.15 -20.72 9.40
C ASP A 217 3.50 -21.11 8.08
N PRO A 218 3.97 -22.18 7.41
CA PRO A 218 3.43 -22.58 6.11
C PRO A 218 1.92 -22.78 6.20
N ARG A 219 1.18 -21.94 5.48
CA ARG A 219 -0.28 -21.92 5.52
C ARG A 219 -0.85 -22.75 4.38
N GLY A 220 -1.80 -23.63 4.71
CA GLY A 220 -2.59 -24.32 3.69
C GLY A 220 -3.47 -23.36 2.87
N ALA A 221 -3.95 -23.82 1.71
CA ALA A 221 -4.79 -23.03 0.80
C ALA A 221 -6.02 -22.40 1.49
N GLY A 222 -6.57 -23.06 2.52
CA GLY A 222 -7.69 -22.56 3.32
C GLY A 222 -7.46 -21.19 3.96
N TYR A 223 -6.21 -20.83 4.27
CA TYR A 223 -5.86 -19.52 4.84
C TYR A 223 -6.08 -18.37 3.85
N TYR A 224 -5.88 -18.63 2.55
CA TYR A 224 -6.01 -17.64 1.47
C TYR A 224 -7.38 -17.64 0.80
N THR A 225 -8.21 -18.67 1.00
CA THR A 225 -9.54 -18.77 0.37
C THR A 225 -10.69 -18.44 1.32
N ARG A 226 -10.45 -18.37 2.62
CA ARG A 226 -11.49 -18.11 3.63
C ARG A 226 -11.48 -16.65 4.10
N PHE A 227 -12.68 -16.14 4.37
CA PHE A 227 -12.91 -14.85 5.02
C PHE A 227 -13.95 -15.04 6.12
N GLU A 228 -13.69 -14.50 7.32
CA GLU A 228 -14.55 -14.71 8.49
C GLU A 228 -15.16 -13.38 8.95
N PRO A 229 -16.35 -12.99 8.45
CA PRO A 229 -16.93 -11.67 8.69
C PRO A 229 -17.21 -11.40 10.17
N ARG A 230 -17.66 -12.42 10.91
CA ARG A 230 -17.96 -12.29 12.35
C ARG A 230 -16.71 -12.01 13.17
N SER A 231 -15.62 -12.75 12.89
CA SER A 231 -14.31 -12.53 13.52
C SER A 231 -13.70 -11.20 13.08
N PHE A 232 -13.93 -10.80 11.83
CA PHE A 232 -13.47 -9.53 11.29
C PHE A 232 -14.01 -8.34 12.09
N VAL A 233 -15.30 -8.33 12.39
CA VAL A 233 -15.94 -7.24 13.12
C VAL A 233 -15.69 -7.34 14.63
N ARG A 234 -15.80 -8.53 15.25
CA ARG A 234 -15.73 -8.66 16.73
C ARG A 234 -14.33 -8.42 17.30
N VAL A 235 -13.29 -8.84 16.57
CA VAL A 235 -11.89 -8.69 16.96
C VAL A 235 -11.26 -7.66 16.01
N PRO A 236 -11.31 -6.36 16.32
CA PRO A 236 -11.11 -5.35 15.29
C PRO A 236 -9.66 -5.24 14.78
N TYR A 237 -8.67 -5.66 15.56
CA TYR A 237 -7.25 -5.44 15.27
C TYR A 237 -6.58 -6.66 14.65
N ALA A 238 -5.57 -6.40 13.80
CA ALA A 238 -4.64 -7.43 13.33
C ALA A 238 -3.50 -7.56 14.35
N GLU A 239 -3.17 -8.78 14.75
CA GLU A 239 -2.01 -9.06 15.60
C GLU A 239 -0.96 -9.84 14.80
N ALA A 240 0.31 -9.49 14.97
CA ALA A 240 1.43 -10.11 14.24
C ALA A 240 1.84 -11.47 14.81
N ALA A 241 1.63 -11.69 16.11
CA ALA A 241 2.02 -12.89 16.81
C ALA A 241 0.75 -13.53 17.38
N ILE A 242 0.09 -14.40 16.62
CA ILE A 242 -1.06 -15.17 17.09
C ILE A 242 -0.63 -16.64 17.13
N PRO A 243 -1.04 -17.45 18.13
CA PRO A 243 -0.63 -18.84 18.20
C PRO A 243 -1.25 -19.62 17.04
N ARG A 244 -0.53 -20.62 16.54
CA ARG A 244 -1.00 -21.50 15.45
C ARG A 244 -2.42 -22.01 15.77
N GLY A 245 -3.30 -21.95 14.77
CA GLY A 245 -4.68 -22.44 14.86
C GLY A 245 -5.71 -21.45 15.40
N LEU A 246 -5.28 -20.31 15.96
CA LEU A 246 -6.18 -19.22 16.40
C LEU A 246 -6.14 -18.00 15.48
N GLU A 247 -5.38 -18.09 14.40
CA GLU A 247 -5.08 -16.95 13.55
C GLU A 247 -6.24 -16.60 12.61
N PRO A 248 -6.57 -15.32 12.47
CA PRO A 248 -7.47 -14.86 11.42
C PRO A 248 -6.89 -15.20 10.05
N THR A 249 -7.76 -15.47 9.08
CA THR A 249 -7.37 -15.72 7.68
C THR A 249 -6.57 -14.57 7.07
N PHE A 250 -5.88 -14.80 5.94
CA PHE A 250 -5.11 -13.75 5.24
C PHE A 250 -5.94 -12.48 5.04
N TRP A 251 -7.16 -12.63 4.53
CA TRP A 251 -8.06 -11.52 4.24
C TRP A 251 -8.48 -10.78 5.50
N ASN A 252 -8.71 -11.51 6.61
CA ASN A 252 -9.02 -10.86 7.88
C ASN A 252 -7.82 -10.04 8.37
N HIS A 253 -6.60 -10.57 8.34
CA HIS A 253 -5.40 -9.83 8.76
C HIS A 253 -5.13 -8.62 7.84
N TRP A 254 -5.14 -8.84 6.53
CA TRP A 254 -4.83 -7.84 5.52
C TRP A 254 -5.83 -6.68 5.54
N LEU A 255 -7.14 -6.95 5.62
CA LEU A 255 -8.14 -5.89 5.70
C LEU A 255 -8.13 -5.16 7.06
N LYS A 256 -7.86 -5.85 8.18
CA LYS A 256 -7.74 -5.20 9.50
C LYS A 256 -6.52 -4.30 9.57
N SER A 257 -5.37 -4.78 9.08
CA SER A 257 -4.14 -3.98 9.03
C SER A 257 -4.30 -2.77 8.10
N SER A 258 -5.14 -2.85 7.06
CA SER A 258 -5.51 -1.68 6.25
C SER A 258 -6.15 -0.56 7.07
N LEU A 259 -6.87 -0.87 8.14
CA LEU A 259 -7.55 0.14 8.96
C LEU A 259 -6.68 0.59 10.13
N HIS A 260 -6.07 -0.39 10.82
CA HIS A 260 -5.50 -0.16 12.15
C HIS A 260 -3.97 -0.36 12.20
N GLY A 261 -3.36 -0.81 11.10
CA GLY A 261 -2.03 -1.40 11.09
C GLY A 261 -1.96 -2.73 11.86
N THR A 262 -0.82 -3.41 11.80
CA THR A 262 -0.59 -4.63 12.57
C THR A 262 -0.03 -4.32 13.96
N ARG A 263 -0.61 -4.94 15.00
CA ARG A 263 -0.15 -4.83 16.39
C ARG A 263 0.87 -5.92 16.73
N THR A 264 1.94 -5.56 17.41
CA THR A 264 2.91 -6.50 17.98
C THR A 264 2.62 -6.77 19.45
N ARG A 265 2.66 -8.04 19.88
CA ARG A 265 2.36 -8.49 21.25
C ARG A 265 3.19 -7.79 22.34
N VAL A 266 4.43 -7.40 22.01
CA VAL A 266 5.30 -6.63 22.92
C VAL A 266 4.61 -5.35 23.44
N PHE A 267 3.66 -4.79 22.68
CA PHE A 267 2.91 -3.60 23.08
C PHE A 267 1.51 -3.89 23.63
N ALA A 268 0.95 -5.08 23.41
CA ALA A 268 -0.31 -5.47 24.06
C ALA A 268 -0.15 -5.62 25.58
N PHE A 269 1.08 -5.92 26.05
CA PHE A 269 1.42 -6.00 27.47
C PHE A 269 1.75 -4.63 28.10
N LEU A 270 2.15 -3.65 27.28
CA LEU A 270 2.56 -2.30 27.75
C LEU A 270 1.46 -1.23 27.55
N ALA A 271 0.45 -1.49 26.71
CA ALA A 271 -0.68 -0.61 26.53
C ALA A 271 -1.75 -0.93 27.59
N ALA A 272 -2.19 0.10 28.32
CA ALA A 272 -3.39 0.03 29.13
C ALA A 272 -4.55 -0.59 28.33
N PRO A 273 -5.50 -1.31 28.97
CA PRO A 273 -6.66 -1.85 28.29
C PRO A 273 -7.34 -0.73 27.49
N GLU A 274 -7.52 -0.96 26.19
CA GLU A 274 -8.05 0.08 25.32
C GLU A 274 -9.41 0.58 25.80
N PRO A 275 -9.66 1.90 25.74
CA PRO A 275 -10.96 2.43 26.10
C PRO A 275 -12.08 1.73 25.34
N PRO A 276 -13.17 1.30 26.00
CA PRO A 276 -14.31 0.64 25.35
C PRO A 276 -14.89 1.44 24.17
N ALA A 277 -14.75 2.77 24.19
CA ALA A 277 -15.13 3.65 23.10
C ALA A 277 -14.26 3.45 21.84
N ALA A 278 -12.93 3.44 21.97
CA ALA A 278 -12.01 3.24 20.85
C ALA A 278 -12.23 1.87 20.18
N ARG A 279 -12.47 0.82 20.99
CA ARG A 279 -12.80 -0.51 20.49
C ARG A 279 -14.10 -0.51 19.68
N ARG A 280 -15.17 0.14 20.16
CA ARG A 280 -16.45 0.24 19.44
C ARG A 280 -16.31 0.99 18.11
N VAL A 281 -15.53 2.07 18.09
CA VAL A 281 -15.22 2.80 16.85
C VAL A 281 -14.48 1.90 15.86
N ALA A 282 -13.48 1.14 16.32
CA ALA A 282 -12.73 0.20 15.47
C ALA A 282 -13.61 -0.94 14.92
N GLN A 283 -14.51 -1.50 15.74
CA GLN A 283 -15.50 -2.50 15.28
C GLN A 283 -16.46 -1.92 14.24
N THR A 284 -16.88 -0.68 14.43
CA THR A 284 -17.76 0.02 13.47
C THR A 284 -17.03 0.29 12.15
N LEU A 285 -15.77 0.72 12.20
CA LEU A 285 -14.92 0.86 11.01
C LEU A 285 -14.79 -0.46 10.23
N ASN A 286 -14.60 -1.58 10.94
CA ASN A 286 -14.55 -2.89 10.30
C ASN A 286 -15.88 -3.23 9.62
N ALA A 287 -17.01 -3.00 10.28
CA ALA A 287 -18.32 -3.21 9.67
C ALA A 287 -18.55 -2.32 8.44
N LEU A 288 -18.14 -1.04 8.50
CA LEU A 288 -18.23 -0.10 7.37
C LEU A 288 -17.32 -0.53 6.20
N LEU A 289 -16.10 -1.02 6.47
CA LEU A 289 -15.24 -1.55 5.42
C LEU A 289 -15.88 -2.76 4.72
N LEU A 290 -16.52 -3.67 5.47
CA LEU A 290 -17.25 -4.79 4.86
C LEU A 290 -18.44 -4.31 4.04
N ALA A 291 -19.18 -3.31 4.52
CA ALA A 291 -20.27 -2.72 3.75
C ALA A 291 -19.76 -2.06 2.45
N LEU A 292 -18.63 -1.34 2.50
CA LEU A 292 -17.98 -0.77 1.31
C LEU A 292 -17.57 -1.87 0.32
N LEU A 293 -16.91 -2.93 0.78
CA LEU A 293 -16.50 -4.03 -0.09
C LEU A 293 -17.69 -4.77 -0.70
N ALA A 294 -18.71 -5.09 0.10
CA ALA A 294 -19.94 -5.74 -0.37
C ALA A 294 -20.67 -4.88 -1.39
N PHE A 295 -20.84 -3.57 -1.10
CA PHE A 295 -21.43 -2.62 -2.04
C PHE A 295 -20.61 -2.50 -3.33
N GLY A 296 -19.28 -2.44 -3.22
CA GLY A 296 -18.38 -2.39 -4.38
C GLY A 296 -18.49 -3.64 -5.25
N ILE A 297 -18.52 -4.83 -4.67
CA ILE A 297 -18.64 -6.11 -5.40
C ILE A 297 -20.03 -6.24 -6.06
N ALA A 298 -21.10 -6.05 -5.28
CA ALA A 298 -22.46 -6.10 -5.80
C ALA A 298 -22.68 -5.03 -6.88
N GLY A 299 -22.21 -3.81 -6.61
CA GLY A 299 -22.26 -2.70 -7.54
C GLY A 299 -21.44 -2.92 -8.80
N ALA A 300 -20.28 -3.58 -8.72
CA ALA A 300 -19.50 -3.97 -9.89
C ALA A 300 -20.27 -4.94 -10.78
N TRP A 301 -20.98 -5.90 -10.18
CA TRP A 301 -21.82 -6.86 -10.90
C TRP A 301 -23.03 -6.19 -11.56
N LEU A 302 -23.71 -5.30 -10.84
CA LEU A 302 -24.87 -4.55 -11.35
C LEU A 302 -24.47 -3.49 -12.39
N SER A 303 -23.31 -2.84 -12.25
CA SER A 303 -22.86 -1.77 -13.15
C SER A 303 -22.10 -2.26 -14.38
N ARG A 304 -22.06 -3.57 -14.68
CA ARG A 304 -21.30 -4.15 -15.81
C ARG A 304 -21.56 -3.45 -17.15
N ARG A 305 -22.79 -3.00 -17.40
CA ARG A 305 -23.21 -2.30 -18.63
C ARG A 305 -22.85 -0.80 -18.67
N PHE A 306 -22.38 -0.23 -17.56
CA PHE A 306 -22.13 1.20 -17.40
C PHE A 306 -20.70 1.50 -16.96
N ALA A 307 -19.77 0.59 -17.26
CA ALA A 307 -18.36 0.74 -16.92
C ALA A 307 -17.76 2.02 -17.52
N GLY A 308 -17.08 2.83 -16.69
CA GLY A 308 -16.31 3.96 -17.18
C GLY A 308 -15.15 3.51 -18.09
N PRO A 309 -14.62 4.40 -18.96
CA PRO A 309 -13.58 4.08 -19.95
C PRO A 309 -12.23 3.67 -19.32
N TYR A 310 -12.07 3.85 -18.01
CA TYR A 310 -10.86 3.53 -17.25
C TYR A 310 -11.00 2.29 -16.37
N ARG A 311 -12.18 1.63 -16.34
CA ARG A 311 -12.45 0.53 -15.42
C ARG A 311 -11.44 -0.61 -15.52
N GLU A 312 -11.01 -0.96 -16.73
CA GLU A 312 -10.03 -2.04 -16.94
C GLU A 312 -8.65 -1.70 -16.38
N LEU A 313 -8.16 -0.47 -16.63
CA LEU A 313 -6.92 0.03 -16.06
C LEU A 313 -6.96 -0.05 -14.53
N LEU A 314 -8.05 0.45 -13.93
CA LEU A 314 -8.20 0.45 -12.49
C LEU A 314 -8.29 -0.97 -11.92
N ALA A 315 -9.05 -1.86 -12.57
CA ALA A 315 -9.21 -3.25 -12.13
C ALA A 315 -7.91 -4.04 -12.23
N VAL A 316 -7.18 -3.94 -13.34
CA VAL A 316 -5.86 -4.58 -13.48
C VAL A 316 -4.88 -4.00 -12.47
N SER A 317 -4.88 -2.68 -12.27
CA SER A 317 -4.00 -2.06 -11.29
C SER A 317 -4.27 -2.57 -9.87
N ALA A 318 -5.53 -2.57 -9.43
CA ALA A 318 -5.91 -3.11 -8.13
C ALA A 318 -5.59 -4.61 -8.01
N GLY A 319 -5.86 -5.38 -9.06
CA GLY A 319 -5.59 -6.81 -9.13
C GLY A 319 -4.10 -7.15 -8.98
N VAL A 320 -3.21 -6.41 -9.65
CA VAL A 320 -1.74 -6.60 -9.52
C VAL A 320 -1.28 -6.40 -8.09
N TRP A 321 -1.75 -5.36 -7.40
CA TRP A 321 -1.41 -5.12 -5.99
C TRP A 321 -1.88 -6.25 -5.08
N VAL A 322 -3.14 -6.67 -5.22
CA VAL A 322 -3.71 -7.76 -4.42
C VAL A 322 -2.99 -9.09 -4.69
N ALA A 323 -2.72 -9.40 -5.96
CA ALA A 323 -1.98 -10.60 -6.34
C ALA A 323 -0.55 -10.57 -5.78
N ALA A 324 0.13 -9.42 -5.82
CA ALA A 324 1.45 -9.27 -5.24
C ALA A 324 1.45 -9.45 -3.71
N ALA A 325 0.44 -8.94 -3.01
CA ALA A 325 0.31 -9.14 -1.56
C ALA A 325 0.15 -10.63 -1.20
N VAL A 326 -0.74 -11.34 -1.90
CA VAL A 326 -0.98 -12.77 -1.70
C VAL A 326 0.28 -13.58 -2.05
N ALA A 327 0.90 -13.32 -3.21
CA ALA A 327 2.10 -14.01 -3.64
C ALA A 327 3.28 -13.78 -2.69
N PHE A 328 3.49 -12.55 -2.24
CA PHE A 328 4.55 -12.23 -1.29
C PHE A 328 4.37 -12.97 0.03
N HIS A 329 3.15 -12.96 0.60
CA HIS A 329 2.87 -13.70 1.82
C HIS A 329 2.96 -15.22 1.62
N ALA A 330 2.54 -15.74 0.46
CA ALA A 330 2.69 -17.17 0.15
C ALA A 330 4.17 -17.61 0.11
N LEU A 331 5.06 -16.73 -0.36
CA LEU A 331 6.50 -16.98 -0.36
C LEU A 331 7.15 -16.79 1.01
N VAL A 332 6.65 -15.87 1.84
CA VAL A 332 7.18 -15.58 3.18
C VAL A 332 6.05 -15.48 4.21
N PRO A 333 5.49 -16.61 4.65
CA PRO A 333 4.25 -16.65 5.44
C PRO A 333 4.52 -16.28 6.91
N THR A 334 4.67 -14.98 7.16
CA THR A 334 4.73 -14.41 8.52
C THR A 334 3.61 -13.39 8.69
N GLY A 335 3.08 -13.27 9.91
CA GLY A 335 2.02 -12.31 10.21
C GLY A 335 2.40 -10.87 9.86
N HIS A 336 3.68 -10.51 9.98
CA HIS A 336 4.18 -9.19 9.60
C HIS A 336 4.12 -8.91 8.09
N HIS A 337 4.21 -9.93 7.25
CA HIS A 337 4.18 -9.80 5.78
C HIS A 337 2.75 -9.78 5.21
N ALA A 338 1.73 -10.04 6.04
CA ALA A 338 0.32 -9.86 5.68
C ALA A 338 -0.17 -8.40 5.86
N ASP A 339 0.70 -7.48 6.29
CA ASP A 339 0.35 -6.09 6.55
C ASP A 339 0.03 -5.33 5.25
N PHE A 340 -1.15 -4.69 5.22
CA PHE A 340 -1.61 -3.86 4.11
C PHE A 340 -0.65 -2.72 3.75
N ARG A 341 0.21 -2.29 4.69
CA ARG A 341 1.21 -1.23 4.46
C ARG A 341 2.07 -1.48 3.22
N PHE A 342 2.30 -2.73 2.82
CA PHE A 342 3.13 -3.03 1.65
C PHE A 342 2.44 -2.78 0.31
N VAL A 343 1.11 -2.65 0.32
CA VAL A 343 0.29 -2.44 -0.88
C VAL A 343 -0.67 -1.27 -0.73
N PHE A 344 -0.43 -0.37 0.24
CA PHE A 344 -1.23 0.83 0.48
C PHE A 344 -1.56 1.65 -0.79
N PRO A 345 -0.67 1.78 -1.80
CA PRO A 345 -1.00 2.49 -3.04
C PRO A 345 -2.19 1.90 -3.83
N VAL A 346 -2.62 0.66 -3.55
CA VAL A 346 -3.84 0.05 -4.10
C VAL A 346 -5.10 0.89 -3.84
N LEU A 347 -5.09 1.73 -2.79
CA LEU A 347 -6.21 2.60 -2.46
C LEU A 347 -6.55 3.58 -3.58
N ILE A 348 -5.60 3.99 -4.42
CA ILE A 348 -5.89 4.89 -5.55
C ILE A 348 -6.82 4.20 -6.57
N PRO A 349 -6.43 3.09 -7.22
CA PRO A 349 -7.33 2.41 -8.15
C PRO A 349 -8.58 1.83 -7.48
N ALA A 350 -8.50 1.34 -6.24
CA ALA A 350 -9.65 0.78 -5.53
C ALA A 350 -10.71 1.85 -5.20
N SER A 351 -10.30 3.03 -4.72
CA SER A 351 -11.22 4.15 -4.44
C SER A 351 -11.83 4.67 -5.74
N ALA A 352 -11.05 4.78 -6.80
CA ALA A 352 -11.59 5.17 -8.11
C ALA A 352 -12.64 4.16 -8.62
N LEU A 353 -12.39 2.86 -8.51
CA LEU A 353 -13.37 1.83 -8.88
C LEU A 353 -14.65 1.96 -8.06
N TYR A 354 -14.53 2.13 -6.74
CA TYR A 354 -15.69 2.27 -5.86
C TYR A 354 -16.56 3.48 -6.26
N VAL A 355 -15.92 4.63 -6.54
CA VAL A 355 -16.62 5.85 -6.95
C VAL A 355 -17.24 5.72 -8.36
N ASP A 356 -16.53 5.10 -9.31
CA ASP A 356 -17.06 4.81 -10.65
C ASP A 356 -18.31 3.92 -10.56
N ILE A 357 -18.24 2.86 -9.75
CA ILE A 357 -19.36 1.94 -9.49
C ILE A 357 -20.54 2.69 -8.87
N THR A 358 -20.31 3.46 -7.81
CA THR A 358 -21.35 4.21 -7.09
C THR A 358 -22.11 5.16 -8.02
N TYR A 359 -21.39 5.88 -8.87
CA TYR A 359 -22.00 6.78 -9.86
C TYR A 359 -22.66 6.03 -11.01
N GLY A 360 -22.10 4.90 -11.46
CA GLY A 360 -22.72 4.04 -12.46
C GLY A 360 -24.08 3.50 -11.99
N LEU A 361 -24.22 3.19 -10.70
CA LEU A 361 -25.48 2.73 -10.10
C LEU A 361 -26.57 3.80 -10.02
N ARG A 362 -26.22 5.09 -10.11
CA ARG A 362 -27.23 6.18 -10.19
C ARG A 362 -28.23 5.95 -11.34
N ARG A 363 -27.78 5.34 -12.44
CA ARG A 363 -28.64 4.99 -13.59
C ARG A 363 -29.65 3.89 -13.30
N ARG A 364 -29.41 3.07 -12.26
CA ARG A 364 -30.34 2.02 -11.81
C ARG A 364 -31.28 2.51 -10.71
N GLY A 365 -30.86 3.50 -9.93
CA GLY A 365 -31.69 4.13 -8.92
C GLY A 365 -30.91 5.16 -8.11
N LEU A 366 -31.54 6.29 -7.82
CA LEU A 366 -30.95 7.36 -7.00
C LEU A 366 -30.59 6.86 -5.59
N TRP A 367 -31.40 5.97 -5.02
CA TRP A 367 -31.16 5.40 -3.68
C TRP A 367 -29.85 4.60 -3.59
N LEU A 368 -29.46 3.86 -4.65
CA LEU A 368 -28.19 3.12 -4.69
C LEU A 368 -27.00 4.06 -4.68
N TRP A 369 -27.12 5.17 -5.40
CA TRP A 369 -26.09 6.21 -5.41
C TRP A 369 -25.96 6.86 -4.02
N HIS A 370 -27.07 7.24 -3.39
CA HIS A 370 -27.08 7.77 -2.02
C HIS A 370 -26.51 6.77 -1.01
N ALA A 371 -26.83 5.48 -1.13
CA ALA A 371 -26.30 4.44 -0.26
C ALA A 371 -24.77 4.33 -0.36
N GLY A 372 -24.22 4.28 -1.57
CA GLY A 372 -22.76 4.24 -1.77
C GLY A 372 -22.07 5.52 -1.31
N TYR A 373 -22.70 6.68 -1.50
CA TYR A 373 -22.19 7.96 -1.02
C TYR A 373 -22.15 8.03 0.51
N LEU A 374 -23.28 7.71 1.17
CA LEU A 374 -23.41 7.70 2.62
C LEU A 374 -22.43 6.71 3.27
N LEU A 375 -22.20 5.54 2.68
CA LEU A 375 -21.22 4.57 3.19
C LEU A 375 -19.81 5.17 3.26
N VAL A 376 -19.41 5.96 2.25
CA VAL A 376 -18.11 6.63 2.25
C VAL A 376 -18.06 7.74 3.30
N GLU A 377 -19.11 8.56 3.42
CA GLU A 377 -19.16 9.61 4.44
C GLU A 377 -19.05 9.04 5.85
N LEU A 378 -19.81 7.98 6.14
CA LEU A 378 -19.74 7.27 7.42
C LEU A 378 -18.34 6.68 7.64
N PHE A 379 -17.76 6.02 6.64
CA PHE A 379 -16.41 5.46 6.75
C PHE A 379 -15.36 6.53 7.05
N VAL A 380 -15.40 7.66 6.36
CA VAL A 380 -14.50 8.79 6.57
C VAL A 380 -14.70 9.41 7.95
N ALA A 381 -15.95 9.64 8.37
CA ALA A 381 -16.27 10.19 9.68
C ALA A 381 -15.75 9.29 10.82
N PHE A 382 -15.96 7.97 10.71
CA PHE A 382 -15.48 7.01 11.70
C PHE A 382 -13.95 6.83 11.66
N SER A 383 -13.32 7.04 10.50
CA SER A 383 -11.86 7.05 10.38
C SER A 383 -11.26 8.21 11.18
N LEU A 384 -11.84 9.41 11.02
CA LEU A 384 -11.47 10.58 11.81
C LEU A 384 -11.73 10.37 13.30
N ALA A 385 -12.90 9.83 13.67
CA ALA A 385 -13.22 9.52 15.05
C ALA A 385 -12.23 8.52 15.67
N TYR A 386 -11.78 7.53 14.91
CA TYR A 386 -10.77 6.57 15.36
C TYR A 386 -9.42 7.24 15.60
N VAL A 387 -8.96 8.08 14.67
CA VAL A 387 -7.71 8.85 14.83
C VAL A 387 -7.77 9.76 16.06
N LEU A 388 -8.90 10.42 16.30
CA LEU A 388 -9.10 11.26 17.49
C LEU A 388 -9.14 10.43 18.77
N ALA A 389 -9.82 9.29 18.78
CA ALA A 389 -9.85 8.37 19.92
C ALA A 389 -8.44 7.87 20.27
N LEU A 390 -7.59 7.65 19.26
CA LEU A 390 -6.19 7.31 19.45
C LEU A 390 -5.35 8.44 20.07
N ARG A 391 -5.78 9.71 20.12
CA ARG A 391 -5.01 10.78 20.80
C ARG A 391 -5.29 10.87 22.30
N VAL A 392 -6.47 10.44 22.72
CA VAL A 392 -6.95 10.54 24.10
C VAL A 392 -6.46 9.36 24.96
N SER A 393 -5.96 8.30 24.31
CA SER A 393 -5.28 7.14 24.88
C SER A 393 -3.76 7.22 24.72
#